data_AF-A0A6C0KTV0-F1
#
_entry.id   AF-A0A6C0KTV0-F1
#
_cell.length_a   1.000
_cell.length_b   1.000
_cell.length_c   1.000
_cell.angle_alpha   90.00
_cell.angle_beta   90.00
_cell.angle_gamma   90.00
#
_symmetry.space_group_name_H-M   'P 1'
#
loop_
_entity.id
_entity.type
_entity.pdbx_description
1 polymer ?
#
loop_
_entity_poly.entity_id
_entity_poly.type
_entity_poly.pdbx_seq_one_letter_code
_entity_poly.pdbx_strand_id
1 'polypeptide(L)'
;MSLEFRNQSLINLSKITVDGMTTQKLDFLGTIHVYGMTYFNVFRRYNSVYEIVLEDYYSDFHYHKDYTIRQSLQRILCLNDEQMKDFHIIYAISLKHGAYMTDWHNLSNMRWSEVQAKYQGVLLNVGGILKEYHESILKEEPSSPQVENRPVTIPNAPIRPAYQSRPANIVVETGCADVLQRLRCQKRLTDRFEEMENKKRTWTQLSESESESNEDEDEEDEEDEDDEEDEEEEEEEEEEEEEEEDEEDEEDEEGEEDEEDEEDVYLILRNGTKIQRK
;
A
#
# COMPACT_ATOMS: atom_id res chain seq x y z
N MET A 1 12.25 -7.02 7.81
CA MET A 1 12.53 -7.20 6.37
C MET A 1 12.93 -5.83 5.82
N SER A 2 14.00 -5.67 5.02
CA SER A 2 14.37 -4.33 4.52
C SER A 2 13.39 -3.87 3.43
N LEU A 3 13.08 -2.57 3.40
CA LEU A 3 12.18 -1.97 2.40
C LEU A 3 12.65 -2.24 0.96
N GLU A 4 13.97 -2.27 0.74
CA GLU A 4 14.58 -2.63 -0.54
C GLU A 4 14.32 -4.08 -0.95
N PHE A 5 14.41 -5.02 0.00
CA PHE A 5 14.09 -6.43 -0.27
C PHE A 5 12.62 -6.62 -0.65
N ARG A 6 11.74 -5.90 0.04
CA ARG A 6 10.30 -5.87 -0.25
C ARG A 6 10.05 -5.34 -1.67
N ASN A 7 10.61 -4.18 -2.00
CA ASN A 7 10.43 -3.56 -3.33
C ASN A 7 11.03 -4.42 -4.45
N GLN A 8 12.19 -5.04 -4.24
CA GLN A 8 12.77 -5.95 -5.24
C GLN A 8 11.96 -7.24 -5.40
N SER A 9 11.40 -7.77 -4.30
CA SER A 9 10.49 -8.92 -4.35
C SER A 9 9.21 -8.59 -5.10
N LEU A 10 8.63 -7.40 -4.88
CA LEU A 10 7.49 -6.90 -5.65
C LEU A 10 7.82 -6.72 -7.12
N ILE A 11 8.98 -6.14 -7.46
CA ILE A 11 9.45 -6.01 -8.85
C ILE A 11 9.66 -7.38 -9.50
N ASN A 12 10.04 -8.40 -8.73
CA ASN A 12 10.22 -9.75 -9.27
C ASN A 12 8.89 -10.51 -9.40
N LEU A 13 7.97 -10.35 -8.44
CA LEU A 13 6.60 -10.86 -8.52
C LEU A 13 5.78 -10.16 -9.59
N SER A 14 6.12 -8.90 -9.90
CA SER A 14 5.52 -8.17 -11.00
C SER A 14 6.07 -8.64 -12.34
N LYS A 15 7.23 -9.29 -12.47
CA LYS A 15 7.71 -9.70 -13.79
C LYS A 15 6.90 -10.87 -14.36
N ILE A 16 6.35 -10.68 -15.56
CA ILE A 16 5.80 -11.74 -16.41
C ILE A 16 6.46 -11.65 -17.78
N THR A 17 6.71 -12.79 -18.41
CA THR A 17 7.25 -12.85 -19.78
C THR A 17 6.09 -13.09 -20.74
N VAL A 18 5.85 -12.15 -21.64
CA VAL A 18 4.88 -12.27 -22.75
C VAL A 18 5.69 -12.17 -24.03
N ASP A 19 5.64 -13.19 -24.89
CA ASP A 19 6.38 -13.27 -26.16
C ASP A 19 7.90 -13.02 -26.03
N GLY A 20 8.51 -13.55 -24.96
CA GLY A 20 9.93 -13.34 -24.67
C GLY A 20 10.29 -11.96 -24.13
N MET A 21 9.34 -11.04 -23.99
CA MET A 21 9.54 -9.73 -23.36
C MET A 21 9.08 -9.75 -21.90
N THR A 22 9.96 -9.34 -20.99
CA THR A 22 9.60 -9.18 -19.57
C THR A 22 8.82 -7.88 -19.37
N THR A 23 7.54 -7.99 -19.02
CA THR A 23 6.68 -6.86 -18.62
C THR A 23 6.38 -6.91 -17.11
N GLN A 24 5.93 -5.78 -16.54
CA GLN A 24 5.49 -5.70 -15.15
C GLN A 24 3.97 -5.88 -15.07
N LYS A 25 3.56 -6.89 -14.30
CA LYS A 25 2.21 -7.31 -13.92
C LYS A 25 1.56 -6.35 -12.93
N LEU A 26 2.33 -5.49 -12.29
CA LEU A 26 1.83 -4.51 -11.32
C LEU A 26 2.30 -3.12 -11.74
N ASP A 27 1.35 -2.24 -12.00
CA ASP A 27 1.59 -0.82 -12.22
C ASP A 27 1.43 -0.07 -10.90
N PHE A 28 2.48 0.62 -10.46
CA PHE A 28 2.39 1.43 -9.24
C PHE A 28 1.50 2.65 -9.47
N LEU A 29 0.44 2.77 -8.66
CA LEU A 29 -0.52 3.88 -8.71
C LEU A 29 -0.26 4.93 -7.63
N GLY A 30 0.41 4.60 -6.53
CA GLY A 30 0.64 5.59 -5.50
C GLY A 30 0.95 5.07 -4.11
N THR A 31 1.18 6.01 -3.20
CA THR A 31 1.36 5.75 -1.77
C THR A 31 0.39 6.62 -0.98
N ILE A 32 -0.30 6.00 -0.03
CA ILE A 32 -1.23 6.68 0.88
C ILE A 32 -0.56 6.80 2.25
N HIS A 33 -0.50 8.04 2.71
CA HIS A 33 -0.10 8.41 4.06
C HIS A 33 -1.33 8.80 4.87
N VAL A 34 -1.37 8.44 6.15
CA VAL A 34 -2.36 8.95 7.11
C VAL A 34 -1.59 9.73 8.15
N TYR A 35 -1.89 11.03 8.27
CA TYR A 35 -1.14 11.97 9.11
C TYR A 35 0.39 11.89 8.93
N GLY A 36 0.85 11.72 7.68
CA GLY A 36 2.27 11.67 7.32
C GLY A 36 2.96 10.33 7.54
N MET A 37 2.28 9.32 8.09
CA MET A 37 2.80 7.95 8.18
C MET A 37 2.36 7.15 6.96
N THR A 38 3.26 6.37 6.34
CA THR A 38 2.92 5.52 5.19
C THR A 38 2.09 4.32 5.64
N TYR A 39 0.87 4.19 5.11
CA TYR A 39 -0.02 3.06 5.41
C TYR A 39 -0.11 2.07 4.25
N PHE A 40 -0.30 2.58 3.02
CA PHE A 40 -0.58 1.72 1.87
C PHE A 40 0.27 2.11 0.65
N ASN A 41 0.73 1.11 -0.09
CA ASN A 41 1.12 1.27 -1.49
C ASN A 41 0.03 0.67 -2.37
N VAL A 42 -0.27 1.35 -3.47
CA VAL A 42 -1.37 0.99 -4.36
C VAL A 42 -0.81 0.61 -5.72
N PHE A 43 -1.26 -0.53 -6.22
CA PHE A 43 -0.87 -1.09 -7.51
C PHE A 43 -2.10 -1.48 -8.31
N ARG A 44 -1.99 -1.46 -9.64
CA ARG A 44 -2.98 -2.03 -10.58
C ARG A 44 -2.42 -3.29 -11.21
N ARG A 45 -3.25 -4.30 -11.45
CA ARG A 45 -2.82 -5.49 -12.19
C ARG A 45 -2.83 -5.23 -13.70
N TYR A 46 -1.76 -5.61 -14.38
CA TYR A 46 -1.60 -5.40 -15.83
C TYR A 46 -2.73 -6.04 -16.66
N ASN A 47 -3.19 -7.23 -16.26
CA ASN A 47 -4.25 -7.97 -16.96
C ASN A 47 -5.68 -7.53 -16.56
N SER A 48 -5.83 -6.59 -15.63
CA SER A 48 -7.15 -6.11 -15.22
C SER A 48 -7.07 -4.67 -14.74
N VAL A 49 -7.55 -3.77 -15.59
CA VAL A 49 -7.61 -2.33 -15.30
C VAL A 49 -8.48 -2.05 -14.07
N TYR A 50 -9.38 -2.98 -13.75
CA TYR A 50 -10.34 -2.87 -12.65
C TYR A 50 -9.90 -3.58 -11.35
N GLU A 51 -8.71 -4.19 -11.32
CA GLU A 51 -8.18 -4.84 -10.12
C GLU A 51 -7.05 -4.02 -9.50
N ILE A 52 -7.32 -3.55 -8.28
CA ILE A 52 -6.41 -2.75 -7.46
C ILE A 52 -5.88 -3.62 -6.32
N VAL A 53 -4.57 -3.57 -6.12
CA VAL A 53 -3.87 -4.26 -5.03
C VAL A 53 -3.35 -3.19 -4.09
N LEU A 54 -3.76 -3.24 -2.83
CA LEU A 54 -3.23 -2.41 -1.76
C LEU A 54 -2.31 -3.26 -0.89
N GLU A 55 -1.06 -2.83 -0.77
CA GLU A 55 -0.08 -3.41 0.15
C GLU A 55 -0.01 -2.55 1.40
N ASP A 56 -0.28 -3.11 2.57
CA ASP A 56 -0.22 -2.37 3.82
C ASP A 56 1.20 -2.29 4.43
N TYR A 57 1.30 -1.68 5.61
CA TYR A 57 2.56 -1.53 6.35
C TYR A 57 3.20 -2.88 6.74
N TYR A 58 2.39 -3.91 6.97
CA TYR A 58 2.86 -5.26 7.31
C TYR A 58 3.20 -6.08 6.07
N SER A 59 3.08 -5.49 4.87
CA SER A 59 3.26 -6.15 3.57
C SER A 59 2.19 -7.20 3.26
N ASP A 60 1.01 -7.07 3.88
CA ASP A 60 -0.16 -7.87 3.49
C ASP A 60 -0.85 -7.22 2.28
N PHE A 61 -1.41 -8.06 1.41
CA PHE A 61 -2.04 -7.65 0.16
C PHE A 61 -3.57 -7.73 0.26
N HIS A 62 -4.22 -6.65 -0.14
CA HIS A 62 -5.67 -6.51 -0.16
C HIS A 62 -6.12 -6.26 -1.60
N TYR A 63 -7.07 -7.08 -2.08
CA TYR A 63 -7.57 -7.03 -3.45
C TYR A 63 -8.89 -6.29 -3.51
N HIS A 64 -8.93 -5.23 -4.30
CA HIS A 64 -10.09 -4.36 -4.46
C HIS A 64 -10.47 -4.28 -5.94
N LYS A 65 -11.76 -4.07 -6.21
CA LYS A 65 -12.19 -3.58 -7.52
C LYS A 65 -11.77 -2.11 -7.68
N ASP A 66 -12.04 -1.52 -8.84
CA ASP A 66 -11.83 -0.09 -9.11
C ASP A 66 -12.84 0.81 -8.36
N TYR A 67 -12.69 0.83 -7.04
CA TYR A 67 -13.44 1.70 -6.15
C TYR A 67 -12.84 3.10 -6.09
N THR A 68 -13.60 4.03 -5.51
CA THR A 68 -13.03 5.35 -5.18
C THR A 68 -11.97 5.22 -4.09
N ILE A 69 -11.06 6.20 -4.00
CA ILE A 69 -10.05 6.23 -2.93
C ILE A 69 -10.73 6.12 -1.55
N ARG A 70 -11.81 6.89 -1.34
CA ARG A 70 -12.62 6.88 -0.11
C ARG A 70 -13.15 5.49 0.21
N GLN A 71 -13.79 4.83 -0.75
CA GLN A 71 -14.36 3.49 -0.58
C GLN A 71 -13.29 2.43 -0.30
N SER A 72 -12.14 2.50 -0.98
CA SER A 72 -11.02 1.57 -0.71
C SER A 72 -10.50 1.73 0.71
N LEU A 73 -10.28 2.95 1.19
CA LEU A 73 -9.82 3.19 2.56
C LEU A 73 -10.86 2.77 3.61
N GLN A 74 -12.13 3.06 3.37
CA GLN A 74 -13.22 2.64 4.25
C GLN A 74 -13.26 1.12 4.42
N ARG A 75 -13.19 0.37 3.32
CA ARG A 75 -13.25 -1.11 3.33
C ARG A 75 -12.02 -1.77 3.96
N ILE A 76 -10.82 -1.29 3.63
CA ILE A 76 -9.57 -1.91 4.12
C ILE A 76 -9.37 -1.67 5.62
N LEU A 77 -9.76 -0.48 6.10
CA LEU A 77 -9.65 -0.09 7.50
C LEU A 77 -10.88 -0.46 8.35
N CYS A 78 -11.95 -1.00 7.75
CA CYS A 78 -13.24 -1.26 8.42
C CYS A 78 -13.85 -0.03 9.07
N LEU A 79 -13.82 1.11 8.38
CA LEU A 79 -14.42 2.33 8.90
C LEU A 79 -15.91 2.35 8.56
N ASN A 80 -16.74 2.77 9.51
CA ASN A 80 -18.15 3.06 9.26
C ASN A 80 -18.32 4.46 8.63
N ASP A 81 -19.54 4.79 8.19
CA ASP A 81 -19.81 6.08 7.53
C ASP A 81 -19.58 7.28 8.45
N GLU A 82 -19.86 7.13 9.75
CA GLU A 82 -19.60 8.17 10.76
C GLU A 82 -18.10 8.49 10.87
N GLN A 83 -17.26 7.46 10.93
CA GLN A 83 -15.79 7.61 10.96
C GLN A 83 -15.25 8.19 9.65
N MET A 84 -15.94 7.97 8.52
CA MET A 84 -15.59 8.54 7.22
C MET A 84 -16.14 9.95 7.01
N LYS A 85 -16.98 10.48 7.92
CA LYS A 85 -17.56 11.82 7.82
C LYS A 85 -16.51 12.91 7.76
N ASP A 86 -15.48 12.81 8.60
CA ASP A 86 -14.42 13.81 8.71
C ASP A 86 -13.24 13.57 7.73
N PHE A 87 -13.31 12.50 6.92
CA PHE A 87 -12.26 12.14 5.96
C PHE A 87 -11.97 13.28 4.98
N HIS A 88 -10.72 13.71 4.92
CA HIS A 88 -10.24 14.73 3.99
C HIS A 88 -8.79 14.47 3.55
N ILE A 89 -8.42 15.04 2.40
CA ILE A 89 -7.06 14.99 1.87
C ILE A 89 -6.30 16.21 2.36
N ILE A 90 -5.17 15.99 3.05
CA ILE A 90 -4.29 17.05 3.56
C ILE A 90 -3.47 17.63 2.40
N TYR A 91 -2.86 16.76 1.60
CA TYR A 91 -2.21 17.13 0.35
C TYR A 91 -2.14 15.94 -0.60
N ALA A 92 -1.97 16.25 -1.90
CA ALA A 92 -1.72 15.25 -2.93
C ALA A 92 -0.64 15.74 -3.91
N ILE A 93 0.25 14.85 -4.34
CA ILE A 93 1.29 15.11 -5.34
C ILE A 93 1.01 14.19 -6.54
N SER A 94 0.85 14.77 -7.73
CA SER A 94 0.68 14.00 -8.97
C SER A 94 2.02 13.41 -9.41
N LEU A 95 2.06 12.12 -9.73
CA LEU A 95 3.28 11.48 -10.25
C LEU A 95 3.61 11.93 -11.68
N LYS A 96 2.58 12.17 -12.50
CA LYS A 96 2.72 12.72 -13.87
C LYS A 96 3.38 14.10 -13.88
N HIS A 97 3.01 14.98 -12.94
CA HIS A 97 3.47 16.37 -12.94
C HIS A 97 4.62 16.63 -11.94
N GLY A 98 4.83 15.75 -10.97
CA GLY A 98 5.83 15.93 -9.91
C GLY A 98 5.56 17.13 -9.00
N ALA A 99 4.30 17.57 -8.88
CA ALA A 99 3.91 18.78 -8.17
C ALA A 99 2.65 18.57 -7.32
N TYR A 100 2.48 19.44 -6.33
CA TYR A 100 1.24 19.52 -5.56
C TYR A 100 0.06 19.81 -6.50
N MET A 101 -1.01 19.03 -6.34
CA MET A 101 -2.26 19.26 -7.06
C MET A 101 -2.91 20.54 -6.51
N THR A 102 -3.76 21.24 -7.25
CA THR A 102 -4.52 22.39 -6.72
C THR A 102 -5.99 22.05 -6.44
N ASP A 103 -6.50 21.03 -7.11
CA ASP A 103 -7.88 20.55 -7.02
C ASP A 103 -7.92 19.12 -6.46
N TRP A 104 -7.42 18.95 -5.23
CA TRP A 104 -7.42 17.64 -4.56
C TRP A 104 -8.73 17.34 -3.83
N HIS A 105 -9.66 18.30 -3.74
CA HIS A 105 -10.93 18.12 -3.01
C HIS A 105 -11.79 17.00 -3.62
N ASN A 106 -11.74 16.85 -4.94
CA ASN A 106 -12.48 15.80 -5.66
C ASN A 106 -11.75 14.45 -5.70
N LEU A 107 -10.45 14.42 -5.34
CA LEU A 107 -9.60 13.24 -5.51
C LEU A 107 -10.06 12.06 -4.64
N SER A 108 -10.71 12.34 -3.50
CA SER A 108 -11.30 11.32 -2.61
C SER A 108 -12.37 10.46 -3.29
N ASN A 109 -13.13 11.08 -4.20
CA ASN A 109 -14.25 10.47 -4.90
C ASN A 109 -13.85 9.93 -6.27
N MET A 110 -12.61 10.14 -6.71
CA MET A 110 -12.10 9.56 -7.95
C MET A 110 -11.83 8.06 -7.78
N ARG A 111 -12.13 7.29 -8.81
CA ARG A 111 -11.73 5.87 -8.95
C ARG A 111 -10.23 5.76 -9.23
N TRP A 112 -9.64 4.61 -8.92
CA TRP A 112 -8.21 4.38 -9.14
C TRP A 112 -7.83 4.44 -10.62
N SER A 113 -8.70 3.97 -11.52
CA SER A 113 -8.54 4.09 -12.97
C SER A 113 -8.47 5.56 -13.42
N GLU A 114 -9.35 6.42 -12.91
CA GLU A 114 -9.38 7.85 -13.20
C GLU A 114 -8.13 8.57 -12.68
N VAL A 115 -7.70 8.22 -11.47
CA VAL A 115 -6.46 8.72 -10.86
C VAL A 115 -5.27 8.40 -11.76
N GLN A 116 -5.19 7.16 -12.26
CA GLN A 116 -4.13 6.76 -13.17
C GLN A 116 -4.20 7.50 -14.50
N ALA A 117 -5.38 7.57 -15.14
CA ALA A 117 -5.55 8.22 -16.42
C ALA A 117 -5.15 9.70 -16.37
N LYS A 118 -5.54 10.40 -15.30
CA LYS A 118 -5.30 11.84 -15.16
C LYS A 118 -3.91 12.17 -14.63
N TYR A 119 -3.42 11.42 -13.64
CA TYR A 119 -2.23 11.78 -12.86
C TYR A 119 -1.08 10.77 -12.96
N GLN A 120 -1.24 9.65 -13.67
CA GLN A 120 -0.32 8.50 -13.70
C GLN A 120 0.00 7.96 -12.30
N GLY A 121 -0.90 8.23 -11.34
CA GLY A 121 -0.73 7.92 -9.93
C GLY A 121 -0.49 9.15 -9.05
N VAL A 122 -0.57 8.93 -7.74
CA VAL A 122 -0.57 9.99 -6.72
C VAL A 122 0.17 9.59 -5.45
N LEU A 123 0.86 10.55 -4.82
CA LEU A 123 1.23 10.46 -3.42
C LEU A 123 0.19 11.23 -2.61
N LEU A 124 -0.51 10.53 -1.72
CA LEU A 124 -1.62 11.07 -0.96
C LEU A 124 -1.26 11.15 0.51
N ASN A 125 -1.65 12.23 1.18
CA ASN A 125 -1.69 12.28 2.63
C ASN A 125 -3.10 12.65 3.07
N VAL A 126 -3.73 11.79 3.87
CA VAL A 126 -5.11 11.93 4.33
C VAL A 126 -5.18 12.19 5.83
N GLY A 127 -6.28 12.80 6.25
CA GLY A 127 -6.63 13.06 7.64
C GLY A 127 -8.11 12.86 7.88
N GLY A 128 -8.54 13.09 9.13
CA GLY A 128 -9.93 12.94 9.56
C GLY A 128 -10.32 11.50 9.92
N ILE A 129 -9.45 10.53 9.68
CA ILE A 129 -9.63 9.12 10.05
C ILE A 129 -8.52 8.71 11.03
N LEU A 130 -8.78 7.76 11.92
CA LEU A 130 -7.79 7.22 12.87
C LEU A 130 -7.11 8.27 13.78
N LYS A 131 -7.76 9.43 14.02
CA LYS A 131 -7.18 10.52 14.82
C LYS A 131 -6.78 10.06 16.22
N GLU A 132 -7.68 9.34 16.91
CA GLU A 132 -7.45 8.79 18.26
C GLU A 132 -6.25 7.84 18.30
N TYR A 133 -6.11 6.98 17.29
CA TYR A 133 -4.99 6.05 17.16
C TYR A 133 -3.66 6.78 17.05
N HIS A 134 -3.58 7.78 16.16
CA HIS A 134 -2.36 8.57 16.00
C HIS A 134 -2.02 9.41 17.24
N GLU A 135 -3.03 9.95 17.94
CA GLU A 135 -2.81 10.66 19.20
C GLU A 135 -2.27 9.74 20.30
N SER A 136 -2.68 8.47 20.33
CA SER A 136 -2.15 7.50 21.29
C SER A 136 -0.68 7.15 21.02
N ILE A 137 -0.30 6.94 19.77
CA ILE A 137 1.09 6.66 19.37
C ILE A 137 2.01 7.81 19.76
N LEU A 138 1.58 9.06 19.55
CA LEU A 138 2.37 10.24 19.91
C LEU A 138 2.50 10.44 21.43
N LYS A 139 1.54 9.94 22.22
CA LYS A 139 1.62 9.98 23.70
C LYS A 139 2.55 8.90 24.26
N GLU A 140 2.79 7.82 23.51
CA GLU A 140 3.66 6.72 23.93
C GLU A 140 5.14 6.93 23.60
N GLU A 141 5.55 8.07 23.02
CA GLU A 141 6.98 8.37 22.92
C GLU A 141 7.59 8.26 24.32
N PRO A 142 8.41 7.22 24.58
CA PRO A 142 8.94 6.99 25.90
C PRO A 142 9.76 8.22 26.19
N SER A 143 9.34 8.99 27.20
CA SER A 143 10.06 10.17 27.67
C SER A 143 11.52 9.78 27.70
N SER A 144 12.29 10.26 26.71
CA SER A 144 13.64 9.76 26.47
C SER A 144 14.30 9.74 27.83
N PRO A 145 14.82 8.59 28.30
CA PRO A 145 15.31 8.48 29.66
C PRO A 145 16.19 9.68 29.84
N GLN A 146 15.77 10.60 30.73
CA GLN A 146 16.49 11.84 30.88
C GLN A 146 17.87 11.37 31.26
N VAL A 147 18.80 11.45 30.31
CA VAL A 147 20.21 11.26 30.57
C VAL A 147 20.46 12.43 31.48
N GLU A 148 20.31 12.16 32.77
CA GLU A 148 20.67 13.07 33.84
C GLU A 148 22.11 13.39 33.48
N ASN A 149 22.30 14.56 32.87
CA ASN A 149 23.59 15.08 32.46
C ASN A 149 24.31 15.38 33.77
N ARG A 150 24.67 14.33 34.50
CA ARG A 150 25.69 14.40 35.52
C ARG A 150 26.92 14.78 34.73
N PRO A 151 27.46 16.00 34.91
CA PRO A 151 28.70 16.36 34.27
C PRO A 151 29.72 15.32 34.72
N VAL A 152 30.09 14.42 33.82
CA VAL A 152 31.21 13.52 34.03
C VAL A 152 32.42 14.45 33.99
N THR A 153 32.82 14.96 35.16
CA THR A 153 34.10 15.62 35.34
C THR A 153 35.17 14.56 35.11
N ILE A 154 35.63 14.43 33.86
CA ILE A 154 36.79 13.63 33.52
C ILE A 154 38.00 14.37 34.11
N PRO A 155 38.66 13.84 35.16
CA PRO A 155 39.85 14.46 35.69
C PRO A 155 40.95 14.37 34.62
N ASN A 156 41.61 15.49 34.31
CA ASN A 156 42.75 15.61 33.38
C ASN A 156 42.49 15.58 31.87
N ALA A 157 41.28 15.91 31.39
CA ALA A 157 41.13 16.18 29.96
C ALA A 157 41.88 17.48 29.56
N PRO A 158 42.80 17.46 28.57
CA PRO A 158 43.52 18.64 28.13
C PRO A 158 42.54 19.70 27.59
N ILE A 159 42.75 20.95 28.04
CA ILE A 159 41.93 22.11 27.69
C ILE A 159 41.84 22.23 26.17
N ARG A 160 40.65 22.03 25.60
CA ARG A 160 40.42 22.28 24.18
C ARG A 160 40.54 23.79 23.91
N PRO A 161 41.26 24.21 22.86
CA PRO A 161 41.33 25.61 22.48
C PRO A 161 39.93 26.13 22.12
N ALA A 162 39.63 27.36 22.54
CA ALA A 162 38.35 28.02 22.33
C ALA A 162 38.04 28.12 20.84
N TYR A 163 37.04 27.37 20.38
CA TYR A 163 36.53 27.51 19.02
C TYR A 163 35.68 28.78 18.95
N GLN A 164 36.10 29.69 18.08
CA GLN A 164 35.34 30.87 17.70
C GLN A 164 33.98 30.44 17.15
N SER A 165 32.92 30.96 17.77
CA SER A 165 31.53 30.77 17.38
C SER A 165 31.31 31.19 15.92
N ARG A 166 31.10 30.22 15.04
CA ARG A 166 30.55 30.48 13.70
C ARG A 166 29.04 30.70 13.80
N PRO A 167 28.47 31.63 13.00
CA PRO A 167 27.04 31.88 12.99
C PRO A 167 26.28 30.63 12.52
N ALA A 168 25.22 30.29 13.25
CA ALA A 168 24.34 29.18 12.95
C ALA A 168 23.56 29.49 11.67
N ASN A 169 23.90 28.80 10.58
CA ASN A 169 22.98 28.64 9.47
C ASN A 169 21.91 27.64 9.92
N ILE A 170 20.68 28.12 10.12
CA ILE A 170 19.50 27.28 10.31
C ILE A 170 19.26 26.57 8.98
N VAL A 171 19.76 25.34 8.89
CA VAL A 171 19.37 24.39 7.85
C VAL A 171 18.07 23.76 8.33
N VAL A 172 16.96 24.10 7.66
CA VAL A 172 15.70 23.36 7.83
C VAL A 172 15.91 22.02 7.13
N GLU A 173 16.29 21.00 7.90
CA GLU A 173 16.33 19.62 7.45
C GLU A 173 14.89 19.11 7.28
N THR A 174 14.31 19.33 6.10
CA THR A 174 13.26 18.45 5.59
C THR A 174 13.90 17.07 5.36
N GLY A 175 13.78 16.20 6.35
CA GLY A 175 14.32 14.84 6.39
C GLY A 175 13.71 13.88 5.37
N CYS A 176 13.90 14.16 4.08
CA CYS A 176 13.50 13.27 2.99
C CYS A 176 14.68 12.91 2.05
N ALA A 177 15.85 13.54 2.22
CA ALA A 177 17.02 13.33 1.35
C ALA A 177 17.89 12.12 1.74
N ASP A 178 17.92 11.72 3.02
CA ASP A 178 18.82 10.65 3.52
C ASP A 178 18.33 9.22 3.18
N VAL A 179 17.08 9.10 2.70
CA VAL A 179 16.49 7.84 2.22
C VAL A 179 17.09 7.40 0.88
N LEU A 180 17.56 8.34 0.04
CA LEU A 180 18.07 8.04 -1.29
C LEU A 180 19.56 7.62 -1.32
N GLN A 181 20.32 7.85 -0.25
CA GLN A 181 21.79 7.66 -0.26
C GLN A 181 22.25 6.31 0.34
N ARG A 182 21.39 5.58 1.06
CA ARG A 182 21.73 4.30 1.73
C ARG A 182 21.64 3.05 0.83
N LEU A 183 21.21 3.22 -0.42
CA LEU A 183 21.02 2.18 -1.46
C LEU A 183 22.30 1.48 -1.98
N ARG A 184 23.51 1.74 -1.45
CA ARG A 184 24.77 1.42 -2.19
C ARG A 184 25.66 0.30 -1.69
N CYS A 185 25.50 -0.25 -0.48
CA CYS A 185 26.42 -1.26 0.01
C CYS A 185 25.74 -2.25 0.96
N GLN A 186 25.35 -3.45 0.49
CA GLN A 186 25.80 -4.75 1.03
C GLN A 186 24.90 -5.95 0.70
N LYS A 187 25.61 -7.06 0.44
CA LYS A 187 25.32 -8.51 0.35
C LYS A 187 23.94 -8.99 -0.13
N ARG A 188 24.02 -9.90 -1.11
CA ARG A 188 22.98 -10.30 -2.04
C ARG A 188 22.24 -11.55 -1.56
N LEU A 189 20.93 -11.59 -1.84
CA LEU A 189 20.13 -12.82 -1.74
C LEU A 189 20.29 -13.77 -2.92
N THR A 190 21.08 -13.39 -3.94
CA THR A 190 21.52 -14.34 -4.99
C THR A 190 22.13 -15.58 -4.37
N ASP A 191 22.84 -15.44 -3.26
CA ASP A 191 23.51 -16.55 -2.56
C ASP A 191 22.50 -17.54 -1.92
N ARG A 192 21.26 -17.10 -1.64
CA ARG A 192 20.15 -17.96 -1.15
C ARG A 192 19.30 -18.56 -2.27
N PHE A 193 19.23 -17.91 -3.42
CA PHE A 193 18.57 -18.46 -4.60
C PHE A 193 19.47 -19.45 -5.35
N GLU A 194 20.79 -19.26 -5.34
CA GLU A 194 21.77 -20.24 -5.82
C GLU A 194 21.72 -21.52 -4.95
N GLU A 195 21.46 -21.37 -3.64
CA GLU A 195 21.18 -22.49 -2.73
C GLU A 195 19.86 -23.22 -3.07
N MET A 196 18.82 -22.48 -3.51
CA MET A 196 17.52 -23.04 -3.89
C MET A 196 17.52 -23.67 -5.30
N GLU A 197 18.26 -23.12 -6.25
CA GLU A 197 18.48 -23.70 -7.59
C GLU A 197 19.36 -24.94 -7.55
N ASN A 198 20.41 -24.96 -6.71
CA ASN A 198 21.19 -26.17 -6.45
C ASN A 198 20.34 -27.29 -5.81
N LYS A 199 19.31 -26.91 -5.02
CA LYS A 199 18.34 -27.84 -4.44
C LYS A 199 17.32 -28.37 -5.48
N LYS A 200 16.98 -27.58 -6.50
CA LYS A 200 16.15 -28.03 -7.64
C LYS A 200 16.92 -28.99 -8.56
N ARG A 201 18.18 -28.68 -8.92
CA ARG A 201 19.01 -29.56 -9.77
C ARG A 201 19.25 -30.94 -9.16
N THR A 202 19.39 -31.02 -7.84
CA THR A 202 19.53 -32.29 -7.12
C THR A 202 18.25 -33.12 -7.08
N TRP A 203 17.07 -32.49 -7.16
CA TRP A 203 15.80 -33.21 -7.29
C TRP A 203 15.57 -33.73 -8.71
N THR A 204 15.91 -32.95 -9.74
CA THR A 204 15.75 -33.36 -11.15
C THR A 204 16.69 -34.51 -11.54
N GLN A 205 17.93 -34.52 -11.03
CA GLN A 205 18.85 -35.65 -11.25
C GLN A 205 18.41 -36.95 -10.57
N LEU A 206 17.57 -36.90 -9.52
CA LEU A 206 16.98 -38.11 -8.93
C LEU A 206 15.79 -38.64 -9.75
N SER A 207 15.06 -37.77 -10.46
CA SER A 207 13.92 -38.18 -11.28
C SER A 207 14.31 -38.70 -12.66
N GLU A 208 15.41 -38.24 -13.25
CA GLU A 208 15.90 -38.71 -14.57
C GLU A 208 16.48 -40.14 -14.53
N SER A 209 16.80 -40.69 -13.35
CA SER A 209 17.26 -42.08 -13.24
C SER A 209 16.14 -43.14 -13.22
N GLU A 210 14.86 -42.74 -13.29
CA GLU A 210 13.71 -43.68 -13.24
C GLU A 210 12.92 -43.79 -14.55
N SER A 211 13.30 -43.10 -15.64
CA SER A 211 12.48 -43.04 -16.87
C SER A 211 13.17 -43.50 -18.18
N GLU A 212 14.22 -44.31 -18.11
CA GLU A 212 14.80 -44.98 -19.30
C GLU A 212 14.06 -46.31 -19.59
N SER A 213 12.79 -46.25 -20.02
CA SER A 213 12.21 -47.28 -20.90
C SER A 213 10.88 -46.81 -21.50
N ASN A 214 10.91 -46.25 -22.70
CA ASN A 214 9.96 -46.49 -23.80
C ASN A 214 10.20 -45.45 -24.89
N GLU A 215 11.07 -45.82 -25.83
CA GLU A 215 11.06 -45.32 -27.20
C GLU A 215 9.80 -45.88 -27.88
N ASP A 216 9.03 -45.03 -28.58
CA ASP A 216 8.81 -45.15 -30.03
C ASP A 216 7.54 -44.42 -30.52
N GLU A 217 7.72 -43.80 -31.69
CA GLU A 217 6.79 -43.63 -32.82
C GLU A 217 5.86 -42.39 -32.96
N ASP A 218 5.96 -41.88 -34.21
CA ASP A 218 5.05 -41.10 -35.06
C ASP A 218 4.90 -39.59 -34.77
N GLU A 219 5.53 -38.66 -35.53
CA GLU A 219 5.44 -38.31 -36.97
C GLU A 219 4.05 -37.90 -37.46
N GLU A 220 4.02 -36.76 -38.18
CA GLU A 220 2.97 -36.30 -39.13
C GLU A 220 1.68 -35.71 -38.47
N ASP A 221 1.03 -34.63 -38.91
CA ASP A 221 1.11 -33.77 -40.09
C ASP A 221 0.09 -32.59 -39.96
N GLU A 222 0.16 -31.64 -40.90
CA GLU A 222 -0.85 -30.66 -41.39
C GLU A 222 -1.35 -29.54 -40.44
N GLU A 223 -1.03 -28.26 -40.70
CA GLU A 223 -1.66 -27.39 -41.73
C GLU A 223 -3.19 -27.41 -41.64
N ASP A 224 -3.79 -26.39 -41.00
CA ASP A 224 -5.05 -25.87 -41.51
C ASP A 224 -5.17 -24.36 -41.24
N GLU A 225 -5.48 -23.67 -42.33
CA GLU A 225 -5.81 -22.26 -42.44
C GLU A 225 -7.27 -22.05 -41.97
N ASP A 226 -7.82 -20.85 -42.18
CA ASP A 226 -9.21 -20.44 -41.93
C ASP A 226 -9.55 -20.10 -40.45
N ASP A 227 -10.32 -19.06 -40.14
CA ASP A 227 -11.18 -18.22 -40.96
C ASP A 227 -11.53 -16.95 -40.19
N GLU A 228 -11.73 -15.87 -40.95
CA GLU A 228 -12.73 -14.80 -40.83
C GLU A 228 -13.17 -14.30 -39.43
N GLU A 229 -12.89 -13.04 -39.11
CA GLU A 229 -13.82 -11.91 -39.31
C GLU A 229 -15.16 -12.13 -38.59
N ASP A 230 -15.37 -11.48 -37.44
CA ASP A 230 -16.72 -11.03 -37.12
C ASP A 230 -16.68 -9.71 -36.33
N GLU A 231 -17.04 -8.66 -37.06
CA GLU A 231 -17.35 -7.31 -36.63
C GLU A 231 -18.84 -7.25 -36.25
N GLU A 232 -19.22 -7.25 -34.98
CA GLU A 232 -20.53 -6.74 -34.53
C GLU A 232 -20.29 -6.10 -33.15
N GLU A 233 -20.23 -4.78 -32.96
CA GLU A 233 -21.27 -3.75 -33.15
C GLU A 233 -22.64 -4.12 -32.56
N GLU A 234 -22.79 -3.98 -31.24
CA GLU A 234 -24.05 -3.61 -30.57
C GLU A 234 -23.65 -2.69 -29.40
N GLU A 235 -23.75 -1.35 -29.48
CA GLU A 235 -24.94 -0.50 -29.55
C GLU A 235 -26.03 -0.82 -28.51
N GLU A 236 -26.28 0.20 -27.67
CA GLU A 236 -27.50 0.44 -26.88
C GLU A 236 -27.70 -0.52 -25.66
N GLU A 237 -28.21 -0.11 -24.50
CA GLU A 237 -29.25 0.87 -24.22
C GLU A 237 -28.98 1.64 -22.91
N GLU A 238 -29.34 2.92 -22.97
CA GLU A 238 -29.70 3.75 -21.84
C GLU A 238 -30.96 3.18 -21.18
N GLU A 239 -30.93 2.85 -19.89
CA GLU A 239 -32.15 2.87 -19.08
C GLU A 239 -31.90 3.69 -17.81
N GLU A 240 -32.37 4.93 -17.91
CA GLU A 240 -32.82 5.76 -16.81
C GLU A 240 -33.95 5.02 -16.07
N GLU A 241 -33.77 4.70 -14.79
CA GLU A 241 -34.91 4.56 -13.88
C GLU A 241 -34.71 5.45 -12.66
N GLU A 242 -35.37 6.60 -12.76
CA GLU A 242 -35.87 7.39 -11.64
C GLU A 242 -36.93 6.56 -10.89
N GLU A 243 -36.73 6.27 -9.60
CA GLU A 243 -37.83 6.03 -8.65
C GLU A 243 -37.43 6.76 -7.35
N GLU A 244 -37.96 7.96 -7.12
CA GLU A 244 -39.16 8.27 -6.29
C GLU A 244 -38.97 7.76 -4.85
N GLU A 245 -38.65 8.64 -3.90
CA GLU A 245 -39.63 9.32 -3.03
C GLU A 245 -40.64 8.36 -2.39
N ASP A 246 -40.38 7.96 -1.14
CA ASP A 246 -41.40 7.57 -0.15
C ASP A 246 -40.82 7.95 1.22
N GLU A 247 -41.24 9.10 1.77
CA GLU A 247 -42.32 9.24 2.77
C GLU A 247 -42.04 8.38 4.01
N GLU A 248 -41.47 9.00 5.04
CA GLU A 248 -42.23 9.34 6.26
C GLU A 248 -42.89 8.12 6.91
N ASP A 249 -42.25 7.55 7.94
CA ASP A 249 -43.00 6.93 9.02
C ASP A 249 -42.38 7.31 10.37
N GLU A 250 -43.04 8.29 11.01
CA GLU A 250 -42.92 8.61 12.41
C GLU A 250 -43.74 7.59 13.21
N GLU A 251 -43.13 6.60 13.85
CA GLU A 251 -43.75 5.94 15.02
C GLU A 251 -42.70 5.65 16.11
N ASP A 252 -42.60 6.62 17.03
CA ASP A 252 -42.79 6.44 18.47
C ASP A 252 -42.79 5.00 19.01
N GLU A 253 -41.67 4.54 19.57
CA GLU A 253 -41.69 3.52 20.64
C GLU A 253 -40.85 4.00 21.83
N GLU A 254 -41.56 4.59 22.79
CA GLU A 254 -41.12 4.72 24.16
C GLU A 254 -40.82 3.34 24.77
N GLY A 255 -39.57 3.17 25.18
CA GLY A 255 -39.21 2.51 26.42
C GLY A 255 -39.05 1.00 26.38
N GLU A 256 -37.81 0.54 26.59
CA GLU A 256 -37.51 -0.33 27.73
C GLU A 256 -36.14 0.08 28.31
N GLU A 257 -36.16 0.48 29.58
CA GLU A 257 -34.99 0.45 30.45
C GLU A 257 -34.59 -1.02 30.60
N ASP A 258 -33.45 -1.44 30.03
CA ASP A 258 -32.84 -2.71 30.43
C ASP A 258 -31.32 -2.60 30.50
N GLU A 259 -30.88 -2.71 31.75
CA GLU A 259 -29.60 -3.17 32.28
C GLU A 259 -28.29 -2.69 31.63
N GLU A 260 -27.58 -1.88 32.42
CA GLU A 260 -26.18 -1.50 32.30
C GLU A 260 -25.26 -2.73 32.17
N ASP A 261 -25.08 -3.24 30.96
CA ASP A 261 -23.89 -4.01 30.63
C ASP A 261 -22.74 -3.03 30.34
N GLU A 262 -21.82 -2.92 31.30
CA GLU A 262 -20.52 -2.24 31.21
C GLU A 262 -19.58 -2.93 30.19
N GLU A 263 -20.09 -3.32 29.03
CA GLU A 263 -19.33 -3.92 27.95
C GLU A 263 -19.15 -2.90 26.80
N ASP A 264 -17.93 -2.81 26.30
CA ASP A 264 -17.53 -2.09 25.08
C ASP A 264 -17.04 -0.64 25.18
N VAL A 265 -16.11 -0.41 26.10
CA VAL A 265 -15.12 0.68 25.96
C VAL A 265 -13.88 0.23 25.16
N TYR A 266 -14.03 -0.69 24.19
CA TYR A 266 -12.89 -1.15 23.39
C TYR A 266 -13.19 -1.17 21.90
N LEU A 267 -12.35 -0.51 21.11
CA LEU A 267 -12.32 -0.61 19.66
C LEU A 267 -11.45 -1.81 19.28
N ILE A 268 -12.05 -2.85 18.70
CA ILE A 268 -11.34 -4.07 18.29
C ILE A 268 -10.89 -3.92 16.84
N LEU A 269 -9.58 -3.84 16.61
CA LEU A 269 -8.99 -3.84 15.26
C LEU A 269 -8.98 -5.25 14.66
N ARG A 270 -8.90 -5.36 13.33
CA ARG A 270 -8.85 -6.66 12.60
C ARG A 270 -7.74 -7.61 13.07
N ASN A 271 -6.64 -7.09 13.60
CA ASN A 271 -5.56 -7.90 14.18
C ASN A 271 -5.86 -8.40 15.62
N GLY A 272 -7.08 -8.17 16.13
CA GLY A 272 -7.52 -8.53 17.47
C GLY A 272 -7.06 -7.57 18.58
N THR A 273 -6.38 -6.48 18.23
CA THR A 273 -5.95 -5.48 19.23
C THR A 273 -7.15 -4.68 19.72
N LYS A 274 -7.31 -4.62 21.05
CA LYS A 274 -8.36 -3.86 21.73
C LYS A 274 -7.80 -2.51 22.18
N ILE A 275 -8.37 -1.40 21.71
CA ILE A 275 -7.98 -0.03 22.10
C ILE A 275 -9.07 0.56 22.98
N GLN A 276 -8.72 1.00 24.19
CA GLN A 276 -9.70 1.58 25.11
C GLN A 276 -10.13 2.98 24.63
N ARG A 277 -11.43 3.19 24.37
CA ARG A 277 -11.95 4.53 24.08
C ARG A 277 -11.83 5.39 25.35
N LYS A 278 -11.27 6.60 25.22
CA LYS A 278 -11.14 7.56 26.33
C LYS A 278 -12.07 8.73 26.13
#